data_AF-A0A9P0PZV2-F1
#
_entry.id   AF-A0A9P0PZV2-F1
#
_cell.length_a   1.000
_cell.length_b   1.000
_cell.length_c   1.000
_cell.angle_alpha   90.00
_cell.angle_beta   90.00
_cell.angle_gamma   90.00
#
_symmetry.space_group_name_H-M   'P 1'
#
loop_
_entity.id
_entity.type
_entity.pdbx_description
1 polymer ?
#
loop_
_entity_poly.entity_id
_entity_poly.type
_entity_poly.pdbx_seq_one_letter_code
_entity_poly.pdbx_strand_id
1 'polypeptide(L)'
;MNLKCTSFYLEEKTGNILDFFSYCLYFPTIFMGPFILHEDFKVKYSHYTPTKMRVWCFIKNVLITLFWFLFEGVMLHFVYVNAAAFHPFEFLQNLDSWAFYGFGYAMGQHFHIKYVVIYGLSTSLASFENVMVPHLPRCIGRIHLYSDMWKYFDAGLYKFLVK
;
A
#
# COMPACT_ATOMS: atom_id res chain seq x y z
N MET A 1 5.56 -11.44 14.64
CA MET A 1 4.59 -12.44 14.16
C MET A 1 4.25 -12.11 12.72
N ASN A 2 4.35 -13.05 11.78
CA ASN A 2 4.06 -12.78 10.36
C ASN A 2 2.56 -12.90 10.11
N LEU A 3 1.90 -11.80 9.72
CA LEU A 3 0.45 -11.74 9.52
C LEU A 3 -0.07 -12.75 8.50
N LYS A 4 0.72 -13.09 7.47
CA LYS A 4 0.33 -14.10 6.47
C LYS A 4 0.26 -15.49 7.10
N CYS A 5 1.25 -15.87 7.90
CA CYS A 5 1.21 -17.16 8.60
C CYS A 5 -0.01 -17.26 9.53
N THR A 6 -0.34 -16.18 10.23
CA THR A 6 -1.54 -16.11 11.08
C THR A 6 -2.82 -16.21 10.25
N SER A 7 -2.94 -15.46 9.14
CA SER A 7 -4.11 -15.54 8.26
C SER A 7 -4.31 -16.93 7.66
N PHE A 8 -3.23 -17.60 7.24
CA PHE A 8 -3.30 -18.98 6.75
C PHE A 8 -3.82 -19.93 7.84
N TYR A 9 -3.25 -19.87 9.04
CA TYR A 9 -3.61 -20.80 10.12
C TYR A 9 -5.03 -20.58 10.67
N LEU A 10 -5.50 -19.33 10.69
CA LEU A 10 -6.87 -19.01 11.10
C LEU A 10 -7.91 -19.57 10.13
N GLU A 11 -7.59 -19.63 8.84
CA GLU A 11 -8.51 -20.09 7.80
C GLU A 11 -8.38 -21.60 7.51
N GLU A 12 -7.17 -22.14 7.50
CA GLU A 12 -6.89 -23.49 7.03
C GLU A 12 -6.19 -24.34 8.09
N LYS A 13 -6.99 -25.13 8.82
CA LYS A 13 -6.53 -25.98 9.93
C LYS A 13 -5.72 -27.21 9.47
N THR A 14 -5.89 -27.63 8.21
CA THR A 14 -5.26 -28.83 7.61
C THR A 14 -4.73 -28.53 6.20
N GLY A 15 -3.98 -27.44 6.07
CA GLY A 15 -3.49 -26.95 4.78
C GLY A 15 -2.27 -27.69 4.22
N ASN A 16 -2.15 -27.70 2.89
CA ASN A 16 -0.97 -28.22 2.19
C ASN A 16 0.23 -27.29 2.42
N ILE A 17 1.41 -27.87 2.68
CA ILE A 17 2.66 -27.12 2.88
C ILE A 17 3.03 -26.27 1.65
N LEU A 18 2.69 -26.73 0.44
CA LEU A 18 2.93 -25.99 -0.79
C LEU A 18 2.06 -24.73 -0.87
N ASP A 19 0.81 -24.81 -0.43
CA ASP A 19 -0.10 -23.65 -0.41
C ASP A 19 0.36 -22.64 0.63
N PHE A 20 0.79 -23.12 1.80
CA PHE A 20 1.39 -22.29 2.85
C PHE A 20 2.58 -21.47 2.32
N PHE A 21 3.55 -22.12 1.68
CA PHE A 21 4.71 -21.42 1.13
C PHE A 21 4.36 -20.52 -0.06
N SER A 22 3.44 -20.95 -0.93
CA SER A 22 2.99 -20.14 -2.07
C SER A 22 2.35 -18.82 -1.62
N TYR A 23 1.57 -18.85 -0.54
CA TYR A 23 0.94 -17.67 0.03
C TYR A 23 1.93 -16.81 0.84
N CYS A 24 2.67 -17.42 1.76
CA CYS A 24 3.58 -16.70 2.65
C CYS A 24 4.75 -16.05 1.90
N LEU A 25 5.30 -16.76 0.90
CA LEU A 25 6.43 -16.30 0.07
C LEU A 25 5.98 -15.64 -1.24
N TYR A 26 4.70 -15.25 -1.34
CA TYR A 26 4.18 -14.61 -2.54
C TYR A 26 4.94 -13.32 -2.87
N PHE A 27 5.74 -13.37 -3.94
CA PHE A 27 6.75 -12.36 -4.28
C PHE A 27 6.22 -10.92 -4.34
N PRO A 28 5.07 -10.62 -4.98
CA PRO A 28 4.58 -9.25 -5.05
C PRO A 28 4.32 -8.58 -3.70
N THR A 29 4.04 -9.35 -2.65
CA THR A 29 3.74 -8.82 -1.30
C THR A 29 4.60 -9.44 -0.20
N ILE A 30 5.75 -10.05 -0.52
CA ILE A 30 6.63 -10.66 0.48
C ILE A 30 7.43 -9.60 1.25
N PHE A 31 7.97 -8.60 0.54
CA PHE A 31 8.80 -7.55 1.13
C PHE A 31 7.96 -6.34 1.51
N MET A 32 7.22 -5.81 0.54
CA MET A 32 6.38 -4.65 0.70
C MET A 32 5.13 -4.83 -0.16
N GLY A 33 4.03 -4.20 0.24
CA GLY A 33 2.74 -4.31 -0.42
C GLY A 33 1.61 -4.42 0.58
N PRO A 34 0.36 -4.28 0.13
CA PRO A 34 -0.78 -4.41 1.03
C PRO A 34 -0.95 -5.85 1.49
N PHE A 35 -1.57 -6.00 2.66
CA PHE A 35 -1.96 -7.31 3.13
C PHE A 35 -3.06 -7.91 2.24
N ILE A 36 -2.84 -9.12 1.74
CA ILE A 36 -3.84 -9.87 0.96
C ILE A 36 -4.25 -11.04 1.83
N LEU A 37 -5.54 -11.16 2.12
CA LEU A 37 -6.05 -12.28 2.91
C LEU A 37 -5.88 -13.58 2.12
N HIS A 38 -5.69 -14.68 2.84
CA HIS A 38 -5.45 -15.97 2.21
C HIS A 38 -6.66 -16.44 1.35
N GLU A 39 -7.89 -16.16 1.77
CA GLU A 39 -9.10 -16.37 0.95
C GLU A 39 -9.06 -15.60 -0.39
N ASP A 40 -8.68 -14.32 -0.37
CA ASP A 40 -8.59 -13.45 -1.56
C ASP A 40 -7.48 -13.96 -2.51
N PHE A 41 -6.40 -14.51 -1.95
CA PHE A 41 -5.32 -15.15 -2.70
C PHE A 41 -5.78 -16.43 -3.42
N LYS A 42 -6.63 -17.25 -2.78
CA LYS A 42 -7.19 -18.48 -3.35
C LYS A 42 -8.16 -18.25 -4.51
N VAL A 43 -8.86 -17.11 -4.55
CA VAL A 43 -9.81 -16.79 -5.64
C VAL A 43 -9.12 -16.70 -7.01
N LYS A 44 -7.78 -16.55 -7.07
CA LYS A 44 -6.96 -16.58 -8.30
C LYS A 44 -7.30 -17.74 -9.26
N TYR A 45 -7.73 -18.90 -8.75
CA TYR A 45 -7.98 -20.09 -9.57
C TYR A 45 -9.27 -20.05 -10.42
N SER A 46 -10.21 -19.14 -10.15
CA SER A 46 -11.56 -19.21 -10.74
C SER A 46 -11.83 -18.25 -11.90
N HIS A 47 -11.02 -17.20 -12.09
CA HIS A 47 -11.34 -16.12 -13.04
C HIS A 47 -10.31 -15.97 -14.16
N TYR A 48 -10.76 -16.14 -15.41
CA TYR A 48 -9.97 -15.86 -16.61
C TYR A 48 -10.14 -14.40 -17.05
N THR A 49 -9.02 -13.69 -17.23
CA THR A 49 -8.98 -12.39 -17.91
C THR A 49 -8.01 -12.44 -19.10
N PRO A 50 -8.34 -11.82 -20.25
CA PRO A 50 -7.47 -11.85 -21.43
C PRO A 50 -6.10 -11.23 -21.16
N THR A 51 -5.03 -11.89 -21.62
CA THR A 51 -3.64 -11.44 -21.42
C THR A 51 -3.38 -10.02 -21.93
N LYS A 52 -3.95 -9.64 -23.08
CA LYS A 52 -3.80 -8.29 -23.64
C LYS A 52 -4.31 -7.21 -22.69
N MET A 53 -5.47 -7.45 -22.07
CA MET A 53 -6.06 -6.53 -21.09
C MET A 53 -5.21 -6.45 -19.83
N ARG A 54 -4.73 -7.58 -19.32
CA ARG A 54 -3.83 -7.65 -18.15
C ARG A 54 -2.54 -6.86 -18.38
N VAL A 55 -1.89 -7.04 -19.54
CA VAL A 55 -0.67 -6.30 -19.91
C VAL A 55 -0.95 -4.80 -20.00
N TRP A 56 -2.05 -4.39 -20.63
CA TRP A 56 -2.40 -2.98 -20.74
C TRP A 56 -2.67 -2.33 -19.38
N CYS A 57 -3.45 -3.00 -18.52
CA CYS A 57 -3.70 -2.54 -17.15
C CYS A 57 -2.41 -2.46 -16.34
N PHE A 58 -1.53 -3.46 -16.46
CA PHE A 58 -0.23 -3.48 -15.80
C PHE A 58 0.63 -2.29 -16.22
N ILE A 59 0.82 -2.06 -17.53
CA ILE A 59 1.59 -0.92 -18.04
C ILE A 59 1.00 0.40 -17.54
N LYS A 60 -0.32 0.56 -17.62
CA LYS A 60 -1.00 1.76 -17.13
C LYS A 60 -0.72 2.00 -15.63
N ASN A 61 -0.85 0.99 -14.80
CA ASN A 61 -0.65 1.13 -13.36
C ASN A 61 0.82 1.38 -13.01
N VAL A 62 1.77 0.77 -13.73
CA VAL A 62 3.21 1.03 -13.58
C VAL A 62 3.52 2.48 -13.95
N LEU A 63 2.95 3.02 -15.04
CA LEU A 63 3.14 4.43 -15.42
C LEU A 63 2.59 5.39 -14.37
N ILE A 64 1.41 5.12 -13.81
CA ILE A 64 0.84 5.92 -12.72
C ILE A 64 1.74 5.86 -11.47
N THR A 65 2.22 4.66 -11.12
CA THR A 65 3.13 4.45 -9.99
C THR A 65 4.45 5.20 -10.17
N LEU A 66 5.01 5.16 -11.38
CA LEU A 66 6.22 5.89 -11.75
C LEU A 66 6.02 7.40 -11.66
N PHE A 67 4.87 7.91 -12.13
CA PHE A 67 4.53 9.32 -11.99
C PHE A 67 4.54 9.76 -10.53
N TRP A 68 3.86 9.01 -9.64
CA TRP A 68 3.83 9.32 -8.22
C TRP A 68 5.20 9.21 -7.55
N PHE A 69 6.02 8.24 -7.96
CA PHE A 69 7.40 8.11 -7.49
C PHE A 69 8.25 9.34 -7.85
N LEU A 70 8.17 9.80 -9.10
CA LEU A 70 8.88 10.99 -9.55
C LEU A 70 8.36 12.26 -8.87
N PHE A 71 7.03 12.39 -8.76
CA PHE A 71 6.39 13.50 -8.08
C PHE A 71 6.83 13.60 -6.61
N GLU A 72 6.90 12.47 -5.91
CA GLU A 72 7.41 12.41 -4.54
C GLU A 72 8.87 12.84 -4.44
N GLY A 73 9.70 12.40 -5.40
CA GLY A 73 11.11 12.83 -5.47
C GLY A 73 11.25 14.35 -5.63
N VAL A 74 10.40 14.97 -6.46
CA VAL A 74 10.36 16.43 -6.61
C VAL A 74 9.88 17.10 -5.33
N MET A 75 8.81 16.60 -4.70
CA MET A 75 8.30 17.15 -3.43
C MET A 75 9.37 17.12 -2.33
N LEU A 76 10.08 16.01 -2.17
CA LEU A 76 11.14 15.86 -1.17
C LEU A 76 12.39 16.70 -1.46
N HIS A 77 12.61 17.11 -2.70
CA HIS A 77 13.68 18.05 -3.04
C HIS A 77 13.42 19.44 -2.44
N PHE A 78 12.16 19.86 -2.36
CA PHE A 78 11.76 21.15 -1.82
C PHE A 78 11.38 21.09 -0.34
N VAL A 79 10.73 20.01 0.08
CA VAL A 79 10.22 19.82 1.44
C VAL A 79 10.97 18.67 2.11
N TYR A 80 11.90 19.00 2.99
CA TYR A 80 12.79 18.05 3.65
C TYR A 80 12.12 17.31 4.82
N VAL A 81 11.01 16.63 4.55
CA VAL A 81 10.21 15.89 5.56
C VAL A 81 11.08 14.90 6.34
N ASN A 82 11.94 14.14 5.65
CA ASN A 82 12.82 13.16 6.28
C ASN A 82 13.92 13.80 7.14
N ALA A 83 14.47 14.94 6.70
CA ALA A 83 15.54 15.61 7.44
C ALA A 83 15.01 16.28 8.71
N ALA A 84 13.80 16.83 8.64
CA ALA A 84 13.12 17.46 9.78
C ALA A 84 12.92 16.50 10.97
N ALA A 85 12.87 15.18 10.72
CA ALA A 85 12.75 14.18 11.78
C ALA A 85 14.00 14.10 12.68
N PHE A 86 15.18 14.50 12.21
CA PHE A 86 16.42 14.46 13.01
C PHE A 86 16.56 15.66 13.95
N HIS A 87 16.09 16.85 13.53
CA HIS A 87 16.17 18.09 14.32
C HIS A 87 14.82 18.84 14.32
N PRO A 88 13.75 18.25 14.90
CA PRO A 88 12.40 18.79 14.76
C PRO A 88 12.22 20.13 15.47
N PHE A 89 12.79 20.31 16.67
CA PHE A 89 12.58 21.53 17.46
C PHE A 89 13.23 22.75 16.80
N GLU A 90 14.47 22.63 16.34
CA GLU A 90 15.22 23.70 15.68
C GLU A 90 14.58 24.11 14.35
N PHE A 91 14.06 23.15 13.59
CA PHE A 91 13.39 23.43 12.32
C PHE A 91 12.00 24.05 12.53
N LEU A 92 11.16 23.42 13.36
CA LEU A 92 9.76 23.79 13.49
C LEU A 92 9.55 25.12 14.23
N GLN A 93 10.43 25.50 15.15
CA GLN A 93 10.33 26.79 15.86
C GLN A 93 10.55 28.00 14.96
N ASN A 94 11.25 27.81 13.83
CA ASN A 94 11.53 28.87 12.86
C ASN A 94 10.42 29.04 11.81
N LEU A 95 9.41 28.17 11.82
CA LEU A 95 8.29 28.24 10.89
C LEU A 95 7.19 29.15 11.46
N ASP A 96 6.61 29.98 10.60
CA ASP A 96 5.36 30.66 10.93
C ASP A 96 4.20 29.65 10.95
N SER A 97 3.05 30.07 11.47
CA SER A 97 1.88 29.20 11.59
C SER A 97 1.46 28.59 10.25
N TRP A 98 1.51 29.35 9.15
CA TRP A 98 1.12 28.83 7.84
C TRP A 98 2.09 27.77 7.33
N ALA A 99 3.40 28.03 7.41
CA ALA A 99 4.39 27.04 7.01
C ALA A 99 4.35 25.80 7.91
N PHE A 100 4.08 25.95 9.21
CA PHE A 100 3.94 24.84 10.15
C PHE A 100 2.79 23.90 9.76
N TYR A 101 1.60 24.43 9.51
CA TYR A 101 0.46 23.61 9.07
C TYR A 101 0.68 23.02 7.68
N GLY A 102 1.23 23.80 6.74
CA GLY A 102 1.57 23.33 5.40
C GLY A 102 2.59 22.18 5.43
N PHE A 103 3.59 22.28 6.29
CA PHE A 103 4.58 21.24 6.51
C PHE A 103 3.97 19.97 7.10
N GLY A 104 3.10 20.11 8.12
CA GLY A 104 2.38 18.96 8.69
C GLY A 104 1.52 18.24 7.64
N TYR A 105 0.83 18.99 6.78
CA TYR A 105 0.08 18.42 5.66
C TYR A 105 1.00 17.73 4.64
N ALA A 106 2.11 18.36 4.27
CA ALA A 106 3.09 17.78 3.35
C ALA A 106 3.69 16.47 3.90
N MET A 107 3.94 16.39 5.20
CA MET A 107 4.38 15.16 5.87
C MET A 107 3.32 14.03 5.75
N GLY A 108 2.05 14.36 5.92
CA GLY A 108 0.97 13.41 5.69
C GLY A 108 0.89 12.95 4.23
N GLN A 109 1.04 13.88 3.28
CA GLN A 109 1.01 13.56 1.84
C GLN A 109 2.21 12.69 1.44
N HIS A 110 3.40 12.99 1.95
CA HIS A 110 4.59 12.14 1.80
C HIS A 110 4.29 10.70 2.26
N PHE A 111 3.70 10.55 3.45
CA PHE A 111 3.30 9.25 3.97
C PHE A 111 2.29 8.55 3.05
N HIS A 112 1.27 9.24 2.57
CA HIS A 112 0.28 8.67 1.64
C HIS A 112 0.90 8.21 0.31
N ILE A 113 1.65 9.10 -0.36
CA ILE A 113 2.24 8.83 -1.68
C ILE A 113 3.25 7.69 -1.59
N LYS A 114 4.03 7.60 -0.50
CA LYS A 114 4.93 6.47 -0.25
C LYS A 114 4.18 5.13 -0.32
N TYR A 115 3.00 5.03 0.30
CA TYR A 115 2.20 3.81 0.23
C TYR A 115 1.53 3.62 -1.13
N VAL A 116 1.12 4.69 -1.82
CA VAL A 116 0.63 4.59 -3.21
C VAL A 116 1.69 3.99 -4.13
N VAL A 117 2.96 4.40 -3.98
CA VAL A 117 4.07 3.87 -4.80
C VAL A 117 4.36 2.41 -4.44
N ILE A 118 4.54 2.12 -3.16
CA ILE A 118 4.88 0.76 -2.69
C ILE A 118 3.75 -0.21 -3.03
N TYR A 119 2.50 0.12 -2.69
CA TYR A 119 1.35 -0.74 -2.95
C TYR A 119 1.02 -0.76 -4.45
N GLY A 120 1.25 0.34 -5.18
CA GLY A 120 1.02 0.43 -6.61
C GLY A 120 1.79 -0.63 -7.39
N LEU A 121 3.08 -0.80 -7.13
CA LEU A 121 3.89 -1.81 -7.80
C LEU A 121 3.46 -3.24 -7.43
N SER A 122 3.31 -3.52 -6.13
CA SER A 122 2.91 -4.83 -5.61
C SER A 122 1.54 -5.28 -6.12
N THR A 123 0.55 -4.39 -6.07
CA THR A 123 -0.81 -4.69 -6.53
C THR A 123 -0.89 -4.77 -8.06
N SER A 124 -0.06 -4.04 -8.79
CA SER A 124 0.02 -4.17 -10.24
C SER A 124 0.54 -5.53 -10.66
N LEU A 125 1.63 -6.01 -10.05
CA LEU A 125 2.16 -7.36 -10.29
C LEU A 125 1.15 -8.43 -9.88
N ALA A 126 0.55 -8.30 -8.69
CA ALA A 126 -0.40 -9.29 -8.22
C ALA A 126 -1.69 -9.33 -9.05
N SER A 127 -2.22 -8.18 -9.44
CA SER A 127 -3.36 -8.09 -10.36
C SER A 127 -3.01 -8.62 -11.75
N PHE A 128 -1.78 -8.37 -12.23
CA PHE A 128 -1.30 -8.99 -13.45
C PHE A 128 -1.32 -10.50 -13.35
N GLU A 129 -1.06 -11.11 -12.19
CA GLU A 129 -1.18 -12.55 -11.94
C GLU A 129 -2.61 -13.03 -11.62
N ASN A 130 -3.65 -12.19 -11.79
CA ASN A 130 -5.04 -12.45 -11.43
C ASN A 130 -5.29 -12.72 -9.93
N VAL A 131 -4.41 -12.26 -9.05
CA VAL A 131 -4.70 -12.25 -7.61
C VAL A 131 -5.63 -11.09 -7.30
N MET A 132 -6.64 -11.35 -6.47
CA MET A 132 -7.51 -10.29 -5.95
C MET A 132 -6.70 -9.41 -5.00
N VAL A 133 -6.59 -8.13 -5.33
CA VAL A 133 -5.82 -7.16 -4.57
C VAL A 133 -6.76 -6.15 -3.90
N PRO A 134 -6.45 -5.69 -2.68
CA PRO A 134 -7.15 -4.56 -2.08
C PRO A 134 -6.92 -3.29 -2.90
N HIS A 135 -7.80 -2.31 -2.74
CA HIS A 135 -7.63 -1.01 -3.38
C HIS A 135 -6.41 -0.26 -2.79
N LEU A 136 -5.82 0.63 -3.58
CA LEU A 136 -4.76 1.52 -3.11
C LEU A 136 -5.25 2.51 -2.04
N PRO A 137 -4.35 3.05 -1.21
CA PRO A 137 -4.72 4.01 -0.16
C PRO A 137 -5.44 5.21 -0.75
N ARG A 138 -6.62 5.54 -0.21
CA ARG A 138 -7.32 6.76 -0.59
C ARG A 138 -6.54 8.00 -0.16
N CYS A 139 -6.61 9.07 -0.95
CA CYS A 139 -5.94 10.33 -0.64
C CYS A 139 -6.39 10.84 0.73
N ILE A 140 -5.41 11.06 1.62
CA ILE A 140 -5.67 11.48 3.00
C ILE A 140 -6.35 12.86 3.07
N GLY A 141 -6.12 13.72 2.08
CA GLY A 141 -6.75 15.04 1.99
C GLY A 141 -8.24 14.98 1.64
N ARG A 142 -8.76 13.83 1.19
CA ARG A 142 -10.18 13.60 0.89
C ARG A 142 -10.94 12.93 2.04
N ILE A 143 -10.24 12.40 3.04
CA ILE A 143 -10.85 11.64 4.14
C ILE A 143 -11.15 12.60 5.29
N HIS A 144 -12.41 12.68 5.70
CA HIS A 144 -12.86 13.58 6.77
C HIS A 144 -13.17 12.87 8.09
N LEU A 145 -13.27 11.53 8.08
CA LEU A 145 -13.55 10.71 9.26
C LEU A 145 -12.36 9.80 9.56
N TYR A 146 -11.95 9.73 10.84
CA TYR A 146 -10.89 8.82 11.25
C TYR A 146 -11.26 7.34 11.07
N SER A 147 -12.54 6.98 11.23
CA SER A 147 -13.03 5.63 10.92
C SER A 147 -12.81 5.26 9.45
N ASP A 148 -13.00 6.22 8.53
CA ASP A 148 -12.73 6.04 7.11
C ASP A 148 -11.23 5.95 6.81
N MET A 149 -10.39 6.67 7.55
CA MET A 149 -8.93 6.55 7.44
C MET A 149 -8.49 5.11 7.71
N TRP A 150 -8.96 4.52 8.82
CA TRP A 150 -8.68 3.12 9.16
C TRP A 150 -9.17 2.15 8.10
N LYS A 151 -10.35 2.39 7.52
CA LYS A 151 -10.97 1.49 6.54
C LYS A 151 -10.32 1.56 5.16
N TYR A 152 -9.88 2.74 4.73
CA TYR A 152 -9.51 2.99 3.33
C TYR A 152 -8.05 3.38 3.09
N PHE A 153 -7.25 3.57 4.15
CA PHE A 153 -5.81 3.75 3.98
C PHE A 153 -5.11 2.41 3.74
N ASP A 154 -5.34 1.43 4.63
CA ASP A 154 -4.87 0.05 4.46
C ASP A 154 -6.02 -0.94 4.56
N ALA A 155 -6.72 -1.12 3.45
CA ALA A 155 -7.90 -1.97 3.39
C ALA A 155 -7.61 -3.45 3.64
N GLY A 156 -6.39 -3.90 3.30
CA GLY A 156 -5.95 -5.27 3.53
C GLY A 156 -5.81 -5.58 5.01
N LEU A 157 -5.07 -4.73 5.71
CA LEU A 157 -4.89 -4.84 7.16
C LEU A 157 -6.21 -4.65 7.90
N TYR A 158 -7.03 -3.67 7.51
CA TYR A 158 -8.34 -3.43 8.11
C TYR A 158 -9.24 -4.68 8.02
N LYS A 159 -9.35 -5.29 6.84
CA LYS A 159 -10.14 -6.52 6.64
C LYS A 159 -9.67 -7.65 7.56
N PHE A 160 -8.35 -7.80 7.74
CA PHE A 160 -7.78 -8.82 8.61
C PHE A 160 -8.12 -8.58 10.09
N LEU A 161 -8.06 -7.33 10.56
CA LEU A 161 -8.26 -7.00 11.98
C LEU A 161 -9.72 -7.06 12.44
N VAL A 162 -10.67 -6.87 11.53
CA VAL A 162 -12.12 -6.85 11.84
C VAL A 162 -12.76 -8.24 11.68
N LYS A 163 -12.02 -9.20 11.11
CA LYS A 163 -12.43 -10.59 10.95
C LYS A 163 -12.14 -11.37 12.24
#